data_AF-A0A7K3MWT6-F1
#
_entry.id   AF-A0A7K3MWT6-F1
#
_cell.length_a   1.000
_cell.length_b   1.000
_cell.length_c   1.000
_cell.angle_alpha   90.00
_cell.angle_beta   90.00
_cell.angle_gamma   90.00
#
_symmetry.space_group_name_H-M   'P 1'
#
loop_
_entity.id
_entity.type
_entity.pdbx_description
1 polymer ?
#
loop_
_entity_poly.entity_id
_entity_poly.type
_entity_poly.pdbx_seq_one_letter_code
_entity_poly.pdbx_strand_id
1 'polypeptide(L)'
;LDKLLLAGIAKPAPFFNHLQGENDDKLVFPDHHHFTENDLLEINNKAQNNIIITTEKDYVRLRGKLSNQQLYYLPIRSAFLSKSKNFDTLIINYLETSSRAS
;
A
#
# COMPACT_ATOMS: atom_id res chain seq x y z
N LEU A 1 5.78 -21.89 -1.07
CA LEU A 1 5.40 -20.47 -1.16
C LEU A 1 6.52 -19.69 -0.51
N ASP A 2 7.19 -18.81 -1.24
CA ASP A 2 8.27 -18.01 -0.65
C ASP A 2 7.71 -16.75 0.04
N LYS A 3 6.70 -16.15 -0.58
CA LYS A 3 5.98 -14.97 -0.07
C LYS A 3 4.56 -14.91 -0.63
N LEU A 4 3.65 -14.35 0.18
CA LEU A 4 2.29 -14.01 -0.22
C LEU A 4 2.23 -12.52 -0.58
N LEU A 5 1.81 -12.21 -1.78
CA LEU A 5 1.58 -10.83 -2.22
C LEU A 5 0.11 -10.48 -2.03
N LEU A 6 -0.18 -9.37 -1.35
CA LEU A 6 -1.55 -8.94 -1.06
C LEU A 6 -1.77 -7.49 -1.48
N ALA A 7 -2.85 -7.20 -2.21
CA ALA A 7 -3.21 -5.83 -2.56
C ALA A 7 -4.73 -5.61 -2.63
N GLY A 8 -5.19 -4.54 -1.98
CA GLY A 8 -6.58 -4.04 -1.98
C GLY A 8 -6.67 -2.62 -2.58
N ILE A 9 -6.10 -2.42 -3.76
CA ILE A 9 -6.05 -1.14 -4.49
C ILE A 9 -6.73 -1.25 -5.85
N ALA A 10 -7.25 -0.14 -6.38
CA ALA A 10 -7.97 -0.10 -7.66
C ALA A 10 -7.18 -0.66 -8.86
N LYS A 11 -5.85 -0.56 -8.86
CA LYS A 11 -4.97 -1.08 -9.92
C LYS A 11 -3.83 -1.90 -9.30
N PRO A 12 -4.03 -3.18 -9.01
CA PRO A 12 -3.04 -3.98 -8.30
C PRO A 12 -2.01 -4.62 -9.24
N ALA A 13 -2.25 -4.62 -10.57
CA ALA A 13 -1.35 -5.25 -11.55
C ALA A 13 0.11 -4.73 -11.49
N PRO A 14 0.39 -3.42 -11.42
CA PRO A 14 1.77 -2.93 -11.31
C PRO A 14 2.49 -3.41 -10.05
N PHE A 15 1.76 -3.56 -8.94
CA PHE A 15 2.32 -4.03 -7.67
C PHE A 15 2.76 -5.49 -7.77
N PHE A 16 1.89 -6.37 -8.29
CA PHE A 16 2.24 -7.78 -8.46
C PHE A 16 3.32 -7.98 -9.52
N ASN A 17 3.23 -7.30 -10.66
CA ASN A 17 4.22 -7.43 -11.73
C ASN A 17 5.65 -7.04 -11.27
N HIS A 18 5.77 -6.16 -10.27
CA HIS A 18 7.06 -5.76 -9.74
C HIS A 18 7.65 -6.77 -8.75
N LEU A 19 6.81 -7.54 -8.05
CA LEU A 19 7.22 -8.39 -6.93
C LEU A 19 7.09 -9.89 -7.19
N GLN A 20 6.26 -10.29 -8.16
CA GLN A 20 5.87 -11.67 -8.39
C GLN A 20 7.03 -12.48 -8.99
N GLY A 21 7.50 -13.47 -8.24
CA GLY A 21 8.39 -14.54 -8.67
C GLY A 21 7.64 -15.86 -8.94
N GLU A 22 8.39 -16.90 -9.29
CA GLU A 22 7.83 -18.20 -9.70
C GLU A 22 7.10 -18.96 -8.58
N ASN A 23 7.55 -18.80 -7.33
CA ASN A 23 7.01 -19.49 -6.14
C ASN A 23 6.14 -18.60 -5.24
N ASP A 24 5.71 -17.46 -5.76
CA ASP A 24 4.87 -16.51 -5.03
C ASP A 24 3.40 -16.73 -5.34
N ASP A 25 2.56 -16.57 -4.32
CA ASP A 25 1.12 -16.55 -4.47
C ASP A 25 0.62 -15.12 -4.27
N LYS A 26 -0.53 -14.83 -4.85
CA LYS A 26 -1.15 -13.52 -4.77
C LYS A 26 -2.57 -13.60 -4.27
N LEU A 27 -2.97 -12.55 -3.58
CA LEU A 27 -4.30 -12.38 -3.06
C LEU A 27 -4.76 -10.96 -3.35
N VAL A 28 -5.86 -10.84 -4.08
CA VAL A 28 -6.36 -9.58 -4.60
C VAL A 28 -7.69 -9.27 -3.96
N PHE A 29 -7.79 -8.10 -3.34
CA PHE A 29 -9.04 -7.61 -2.78
C PHE A 29 -9.57 -6.41 -3.57
N PRO A 30 -10.88 -6.14 -3.49
CA PRO A 30 -11.47 -4.92 -4.03
C PRO A 30 -10.83 -3.66 -3.43
N ASP A 31 -10.92 -2.54 -4.15
CA ASP A 31 -10.53 -1.27 -3.55
C ASP A 31 -11.41 -0.95 -2.34
N HIS A 32 -10.82 -0.32 -1.33
CA HIS A 32 -11.47 -0.06 -0.05
C HIS A 32 -11.98 -1.29 0.71
N HIS A 33 -11.50 -2.50 0.40
CA HIS A 33 -11.89 -3.70 1.13
C HIS A 33 -11.66 -3.57 2.63
N HIS A 34 -12.67 -3.98 3.40
CA HIS A 34 -12.58 -4.06 4.86
C HIS A 34 -12.22 -5.49 5.24
N PHE A 35 -10.99 -5.69 5.71
CA PHE A 35 -10.52 -7.02 6.12
C PHE A 35 -11.32 -7.54 7.32
N THR A 36 -12.16 -8.53 7.05
CA THR A 36 -12.96 -9.30 8.01
C THR A 36 -12.11 -10.38 8.67
N GLU A 37 -12.61 -11.01 9.74
CA GLU A 37 -11.91 -12.13 10.38
C GLU A 37 -11.72 -13.32 9.43
N ASN A 38 -12.68 -13.59 8.56
CA ASN A 38 -12.56 -14.64 7.54
C ASN A 38 -11.43 -14.34 6.55
N ASP A 39 -11.28 -13.08 6.13
CA ASP A 39 -10.17 -12.68 5.27
C ASP A 39 -8.82 -12.89 5.97
N LEU A 40 -8.73 -12.55 7.26
CA LEU A 40 -7.50 -12.77 8.04
C LEU A 40 -7.17 -14.25 8.16
N LEU A 41 -8.17 -15.12 8.35
CA LEU A 41 -7.97 -16.56 8.37
C LEU A 41 -7.49 -17.07 7.01
N GLU A 42 -8.08 -16.61 5.91
CA GLU A 42 -7.64 -16.95 4.56
C GLU A 42 -6.19 -16.50 4.31
N ILE A 43 -5.85 -15.27 4.68
CA ILE A 43 -4.50 -14.71 4.53
C ILE A 43 -3.48 -15.55 5.32
N ASN A 44 -3.78 -15.89 6.58
CA ASN A 44 -2.88 -16.70 7.41
C ASN A 44 -2.75 -18.13 6.85
N ASN A 45 -3.86 -18.73 6.41
CA ASN A 45 -3.88 -20.07 5.84
C ASN A 45 -3.10 -20.15 4.52
N LYS A 46 -3.16 -19.11 3.67
CA LYS A 46 -2.34 -19.03 2.45
C LYS A 46 -0.89 -18.73 2.76
N ALA A 47 -0.62 -17.81 3.67
CA ALA A 47 0.75 -17.44 4.03
C ALA A 47 1.50 -18.61 4.66
N GLN A 48 0.86 -19.47 5.47
CA GLN A 48 1.49 -20.62 6.14
C GLN A 48 2.83 -20.28 6.81
N ASN A 49 2.86 -19.15 7.51
CA ASN A 49 4.04 -18.52 8.12
C ASN A 49 5.07 -17.84 7.21
N ASN A 50 4.85 -17.79 5.91
CA ASN A 50 5.70 -17.06 4.98
C ASN A 50 5.49 -15.54 5.07
N ILE A 51 6.38 -14.80 4.42
CA ILE A 51 6.35 -13.34 4.37
C ILE A 51 5.14 -12.88 3.55
N ILE A 52 4.42 -11.89 4.07
CA ILE A 52 3.31 -11.21 3.41
C ILE A 52 3.80 -9.82 3.00
N ILE A 53 3.80 -9.53 1.70
CA ILE A 53 4.12 -8.20 1.17
C ILE A 53 2.85 -7.54 0.66
N THR A 54 2.59 -6.33 1.14
CA THR A 54 1.40 -5.56 0.74
C THR A 54 1.72 -4.09 0.43
N THR A 55 0.69 -3.30 0.13
CA THR A 55 0.83 -1.85 -0.05
C THR A 55 0.83 -1.15 1.30
N GLU A 56 1.37 0.07 1.39
CA GLU A 56 1.34 0.85 2.64
C GLU A 56 -0.10 1.06 3.16
N LYS A 57 -1.06 1.32 2.25
CA LYS A 57 -2.48 1.51 2.59
C LYS A 57 -3.07 0.28 3.28
N ASP A 58 -2.80 -0.90 2.73
CA ASP A 58 -3.34 -2.17 3.25
C ASP A 58 -2.58 -2.62 4.51
N TYR A 59 -1.27 -2.34 4.59
CA TYR A 59 -0.46 -2.57 5.78
C TYR A 59 -1.04 -1.87 7.01
N VAL A 60 -1.42 -0.58 6.89
CA VAL A 60 -2.02 0.16 8.00
C VAL A 60 -3.32 -0.49 8.50
N ARG A 61 -4.08 -1.13 7.60
CA ARG A 61 -5.34 -1.82 7.95
C ARG A 61 -5.13 -3.20 8.56
N LEU A 62 -4.02 -3.86 8.22
CA LEU A 62 -3.68 -5.22 8.64
C LEU A 62 -2.75 -5.28 9.86
N ARG A 63 -1.99 -4.21 10.12
CA ARG A 63 -1.12 -4.09 11.30
C ARG A 63 -1.96 -4.27 12.57
N GLY A 64 -1.51 -5.15 13.45
CA GLY A 64 -2.22 -5.51 14.68
C GLY A 64 -3.30 -6.59 14.51
N LYS A 65 -3.61 -6.97 13.26
CA LYS A 65 -4.48 -8.12 12.93
C LYS A 65 -3.69 -9.36 12.47
N LEU A 66 -2.51 -9.14 11.89
CA LEU A 66 -1.57 -10.18 11.46
C LEU A 66 -0.27 -10.09 12.28
N SER A 67 0.54 -11.15 12.22
CA SER A 67 1.85 -11.18 12.88
C SER A 67 2.78 -10.10 12.30
N ASN A 68 3.32 -9.24 13.16
CA ASN A 68 4.25 -8.17 12.77
C ASN A 68 5.57 -8.71 12.19
N GLN A 69 5.91 -9.99 12.45
CA GLN A 69 7.12 -10.62 11.90
C GLN A 69 6.95 -11.07 10.45
N GLN A 70 5.71 -11.18 9.98
CA GLN A 70 5.36 -11.67 8.65
C GLN A 70 4.81 -10.58 7.74
N LEU A 71 4.30 -9.48 8.28
CA LEU A 71 3.68 -8.42 7.49
C LEU A 71 4.68 -7.31 7.12
N TYR A 72 4.91 -7.13 5.82
CA TYR A 72 5.77 -6.09 5.24
C TYR A 72 5.01 -5.31 4.18
N TYR A 73 5.51 -4.12 3.86
CA TYR A 73 4.95 -3.30 2.79
C TYR A 73 6.04 -2.81 1.85
N LEU A 74 5.68 -2.58 0.59
CA LEU A 74 6.55 -1.95 -0.39
C LEU A 74 6.37 -0.42 -0.32
N PRO A 75 7.35 0.34 0.19
CA PRO A 75 7.24 1.80 0.23
C PRO A 75 7.34 2.38 -1.18
N ILE A 76 6.33 3.16 -1.58
CA ILE A 76 6.35 3.90 -2.84
C ILE A 76 6.73 5.34 -2.54
N ARG A 77 7.76 5.85 -3.21
CA ARG A 77 8.19 7.24 -3.09
C ARG A 77 7.91 7.97 -4.39
N SER A 78 7.23 9.10 -4.29
CA SER A 78 7.05 10.02 -5.41
C SER A 78 8.11 11.11 -5.33
N ALA A 79 8.68 11.46 -6.48
CA ALA A 79 9.64 12.55 -6.59
C ALA A 79 9.23 13.45 -7.76
N PHE A 80 9.41 14.76 -7.59
CA PHE A 80 9.28 15.70 -8.68
C PHE A 80 10.46 15.54 -9.64
N LEU A 81 10.19 15.20 -10.90
CA LEU A 81 11.23 15.12 -11.93
C LEU A 81 11.82 16.50 -12.27
N SER A 82 11.04 17.56 -12.09
CA SER A 82 11.47 18.96 -12.16
C SER A 82 10.41 19.89 -11.52
N LYS A 83 10.76 21.17 -11.34
CA LYS A 83 9.83 22.26 -10.93
C LYS A 83 9.17 22.12 -9.54
N SER A 84 9.70 21.34 -8.61
CA SER A 84 9.19 21.26 -7.22
C SER A 84 9.05 22.64 -6.58
N LYS A 85 10.10 23.47 -6.66
CA LYS A 85 10.09 24.84 -6.12
C LYS A 85 8.96 25.72 -6.65
N ASN A 86 8.58 25.55 -7.93
CA ASN A 86 7.50 26.33 -8.53
C ASN A 86 6.14 25.88 -7.97
N PHE A 87 5.95 24.57 -7.78
CA PHE A 87 4.76 24.03 -7.13
C PHE A 87 4.65 24.53 -5.69
N ASP A 88 5.74 24.46 -4.92
CA ASP A 88 5.78 24.94 -3.54
C ASP A 88 5.43 26.44 -3.46
N THR A 89 6.02 27.25 -4.34
CA THR A 89 5.77 28.70 -4.42
C THR A 89 4.31 28.99 -4.77
N LEU A 90 3.70 28.23 -5.69
CA LEU A 90 2.29 28.40 -6.04
C LEU A 90 1.36 28.09 -4.86
N ILE A 91 1.64 27.02 -4.10
CA ILE A 91 0.83 26.68 -2.92
C ILE A 91 0.99 27.74 -1.83
N ILE A 92 2.21 28.19 -1.53
CA ILE A 92 2.46 29.23 -0.53
C ILE A 92 1.72 30.52 -0.90
N ASN A 93 1.86 30.98 -2.14
CA ASN A 93 1.20 32.20 -2.61
C ASN A 93 -0.33 32.09 -2.54
N TYR A 94 -0.90 30.93 -2.87
CA TYR A 94 -2.34 30.70 -2.75
C TYR A 94 -2.81 30.78 -1.29
N LEU A 95 -2.08 30.19 -0.35
CA LEU A 95 -2.41 30.25 1.07
C LEU A 95 -2.30 31.68 1.62
N GLU A 96 -1.27 32.42 1.24
CA GLU A 96 -1.10 33.81 1.68
C GLU A 96 -2.18 34.76 1.13
N THR A 97 -2.60 34.57 -0.12
CA THR A 97 -3.63 35.39 -0.75
C THR A 97 -5.04 35.08 -0.23
N SER A 98 -5.33 33.81 0.06
CA SER A 98 -6.62 33.40 0.65
C SER A 98 -6.75 33.74 2.14
N SER A 99 -5.64 33.70 2.90
CA SER A 99 -5.61 34.10 4.32
C SER A 99 -5.80 35.60 4.54
N ARG A 100 -5.48 36.43 3.53
CA ARG A 100 -5.66 37.90 3.58
C ARG A 100 -7.06 38.36 3.14
N ALA A 101 -7.87 37.44 2.61
CA ALA A 101 -9.23 37.71 2.14
C ALA A 101 -10.32 37.30 3.16
N SER A 102 -9.94 36.92 4.39
CA SER A 102 -10.83 36.55 5.51
C SER A 102 -10.71 37.54 6.66
#